data_AF-X1C009-F1
#
_entry.id   AF-X1C009-F1
#
_cell.length_a   1.000
_cell.length_b   1.000
_cell.length_c   1.000
_cell.angle_alpha   90.00
_cell.angle_beta   90.00
_cell.angle_gamma   90.00
#
_symmetry.space_group_name_H-M   'P 1'
#
loop_
_entity.id
_entity.type
_entity.pdbx_description
1 polymer ?
#
loop_
_entity_poly.entity_id
_entity_poly.type
_entity_poly.pdbx_seq_one_letter_code
_entity_poly.pdbx_strand_id
1 'polypeptide(L)'
;MDKPVVGGVPGGIDNAEIVAGDRLKIAVMPKGGGAENMSRLAMLLPSDGREGIIDLVVKTVDDAGGNSCPPLIIGVGIGGTAEKAMLLAKKALLRKVAQPNPDPEIAELEKEILAQVNALGIGPMGFGGNTAALAVHAEV
;
A
#
# COMPACT_ATOMS: atom_id res chain seq x y z
N MET A 1 36.01 10.87 13.57
CA MET A 1 34.55 10.95 13.32
C MET A 1 34.27 9.96 12.20
N ASP A 2 33.81 8.76 12.56
CA ASP A 2 33.41 7.79 11.57
C ASP A 2 32.17 8.30 10.84
N LYS A 3 32.28 8.43 9.52
CA LYS A 3 31.11 8.70 8.68
C LYS A 3 30.19 7.48 8.82
N PRO A 4 28.87 7.66 9.04
CA PRO A 4 27.96 6.53 9.01
C PRO A 4 28.05 5.87 7.63
N VAL A 5 28.59 4.66 7.60
CA VAL A 5 28.57 3.82 6.39
C VAL A 5 27.15 3.30 6.28
N VAL A 6 26.37 3.89 5.39
CA VAL A 6 25.08 3.34 4.98
C VAL A 6 25.38 2.20 4.01
N GLY A 7 25.64 1.01 4.57
CA GLY A 7 25.77 -0.22 3.79
C GLY A 7 24.38 -0.69 3.36
N GLY A 8 23.90 -0.21 2.22
CA GLY A 8 22.68 -0.73 1.59
C GLY A 8 22.96 -2.02 0.82
N VAL A 9 21.92 -2.83 0.60
CA VAL A 9 21.97 -3.88 -0.42
C VAL A 9 22.17 -3.18 -1.77
N PRO A 10 23.11 -3.60 -2.64
CA PRO A 10 23.28 -2.97 -3.96
C PRO A 10 21.96 -2.92 -4.72
N GLY A 11 21.49 -1.70 -5.06
CA GLY A 11 20.19 -1.46 -5.70
C GLY A 11 18.97 -1.45 -4.77
N GLY A 12 19.17 -1.58 -3.46
CA GLY A 12 18.13 -1.42 -2.45
C GLY A 12 17.69 0.04 -2.28
N ILE A 13 16.46 0.23 -1.81
CA ILE A 13 15.92 1.56 -1.46
C ILE A 13 15.86 1.67 0.06
N ASP A 14 16.66 2.57 0.60
CA ASP A 14 16.72 2.85 2.03
C ASP A 14 15.88 4.09 2.37
N ASN A 15 14.94 3.94 3.30
CA ASN A 15 14.16 5.04 3.84
C ASN A 15 14.43 5.16 5.34
N ALA A 16 14.84 6.35 5.78
CA ALA A 16 15.15 6.63 7.18
C ALA A 16 14.24 7.73 7.73
N GLU A 17 13.76 7.50 8.95
CA GLU A 17 13.07 8.51 9.75
C GLU A 17 13.90 8.80 10.99
N ILE A 18 14.32 10.04 11.15
CA ILE A 18 15.06 10.48 12.32
C ILE A 18 14.04 10.83 13.41
N VAL A 19 14.12 10.11 14.52
CA VAL A 19 13.24 10.29 15.69
C VAL A 19 14.07 10.48 16.95
N ALA A 20 13.51 11.10 17.97
CA ALA A 20 14.16 11.20 19.27
C ALA A 20 14.26 9.82 19.96
N GLY A 21 15.37 9.59 20.65
CA GLY A 21 15.60 8.37 21.43
C GLY A 21 16.91 7.68 21.07
N ASP A 22 17.09 6.47 21.61
CA ASP A 22 18.31 5.65 21.51
C ASP A 22 18.05 4.27 20.90
N ARG A 23 16.84 4.05 20.37
CA ARG A 23 16.41 2.77 19.78
C ARG A 23 16.37 2.83 18.27
N LEU A 24 16.68 1.71 17.65
CA LEU A 24 16.60 1.50 16.22
C LEU A 24 15.49 0.49 15.90
N LYS A 25 14.60 0.85 14.97
CA LYS A 25 13.63 -0.07 14.38
C LYS A 25 13.93 -0.21 12.90
N ILE A 26 14.15 -1.44 12.44
CA ILE A 26 14.40 -1.76 11.03
C ILE A 26 13.24 -2.57 10.50
N ALA A 27 12.73 -2.20 9.33
CA ALA A 27 11.81 -3.01 8.56
C ALA A 27 12.47 -3.35 7.21
N VAL A 28 12.39 -4.62 6.83
CA VAL A 28 12.90 -5.11 5.54
C VAL A 28 11.72 -5.61 4.72
N MET A 29 11.54 -5.07 3.52
CA MET A 29 10.45 -5.45 2.62
C MET A 29 11.02 -6.05 1.32
N PRO A 30 11.13 -7.38 1.21
CA PRO A 30 11.45 -8.02 -0.05
C PRO A 30 10.26 -7.89 -0.99
N LYS A 31 10.32 -6.94 -1.93
CA LYS A 31 9.23 -6.65 -2.84
C LYS A 31 9.52 -7.23 -4.23
N GLY A 32 8.67 -8.17 -4.65
CA GLY A 32 8.77 -8.78 -5.98
C GLY A 32 8.34 -7.82 -7.10
N GLY A 33 9.04 -7.88 -8.24
CA GLY A 33 8.80 -6.99 -9.39
C GLY A 33 7.38 -7.05 -9.96
N GLY A 34 6.74 -8.22 -10.00
CA GLY A 34 5.35 -8.34 -10.47
C GLY A 34 4.38 -7.47 -9.67
N ALA A 35 4.46 -7.54 -8.35
CA ALA A 35 3.66 -6.70 -7.47
C ALA A 35 4.13 -5.23 -7.46
N GLU A 36 5.41 -4.94 -7.72
CA GLU A 36 5.92 -3.56 -7.82
C GLU A 36 5.38 -2.88 -9.09
N ASN A 37 5.37 -3.58 -10.22
CA ASN A 37 4.90 -3.08 -11.52
C ASN A 37 3.40 -2.76 -11.54
N MET A 38 2.63 -3.32 -10.61
CA MET A 38 1.20 -3.04 -10.44
C MET A 38 0.93 -1.84 -9.52
N SER A 39 1.96 -1.18 -8.99
CA SER A 39 1.78 0.05 -8.22
C SER A 39 1.29 1.18 -9.13
N ARG A 40 0.46 2.07 -8.58
CA ARG A 40 -0.08 3.23 -9.30
C ARG A 40 0.05 4.49 -8.45
N LEU A 41 0.31 5.60 -9.12
CA LEU A 41 0.31 6.95 -8.57
C LEU A 41 -0.69 7.77 -9.39
N ALA A 42 -1.53 8.54 -8.72
CA ALA A 42 -2.42 9.50 -9.37
C ALA A 42 -2.48 10.79 -8.54
N MET A 43 -2.74 11.91 -9.22
CA MET A 43 -2.98 13.21 -8.61
C MET A 43 -4.47 13.49 -8.67
N LEU A 44 -5.16 13.29 -7.55
CA LEU A 44 -6.59 13.56 -7.44
C LEU A 44 -6.84 15.05 -7.18
N LEU A 45 -7.97 15.55 -7.67
CA LEU A 45 -8.48 16.85 -7.28
C LEU A 45 -9.11 16.75 -5.88
N PRO A 46 -9.09 17.83 -5.08
CA PRO A 46 -9.80 17.85 -3.81
C PRO A 46 -11.30 17.50 -3.92
N SER A 47 -11.91 17.81 -5.07
CA SER A 47 -13.31 17.52 -5.38
C SER A 47 -13.61 16.03 -5.57
N ASP A 48 -12.60 15.22 -5.91
CA ASP A 48 -12.78 13.78 -6.09
C ASP A 48 -13.01 13.08 -4.73
N GLY A 49 -12.49 13.69 -3.66
CA GLY A 49 -12.76 13.30 -2.28
C GLY A 49 -12.45 11.84 -1.99
N ARG A 50 -13.25 11.26 -1.08
CA ARG A 50 -13.13 9.86 -0.67
C ARG A 50 -13.42 8.88 -1.81
N GLU A 51 -14.41 9.19 -2.64
CA GLU A 51 -14.86 8.33 -3.74
C GLU A 51 -13.76 8.16 -4.79
N GLY A 52 -13.08 9.25 -5.17
CA GLY A 52 -11.95 9.18 -6.11
C GLY A 52 -10.79 8.32 -5.63
N ILE A 53 -10.55 8.26 -4.31
CA ILE A 53 -9.53 7.37 -3.74
C ILE A 53 -9.96 5.91 -3.89
N ILE A 54 -11.23 5.60 -3.58
CA ILE A 54 -11.78 4.25 -3.70
C ILE A 54 -11.73 3.79 -5.16
N ASP A 55 -12.23 4.61 -6.06
CA ASP A 55 -12.26 4.33 -7.50
C ASP A 55 -10.86 4.08 -8.06
N LEU A 56 -9.87 4.89 -7.66
CA LEU A 56 -8.48 4.69 -8.06
C LEU A 56 -7.97 3.31 -7.63
N VAL A 57 -8.23 2.90 -6.38
CA VAL A 57 -7.75 1.62 -5.87
C VAL A 57 -8.48 0.46 -6.53
N VAL A 58 -9.80 0.52 -6.62
CA VAL A 58 -10.63 -0.52 -7.25
C VAL A 58 -10.23 -0.69 -8.71
N LYS A 59 -10.13 0.42 -9.48
CA LYS A 59 -9.69 0.37 -10.87
C LYS A 59 -8.27 -0.17 -11.02
N THR A 60 -7.36 0.20 -10.12
CA THR A 60 -5.98 -0.31 -10.15
C THR A 60 -5.93 -1.82 -9.98
N VAL A 61 -6.76 -2.36 -9.06
CA VAL A 61 -6.83 -3.82 -8.84
C VAL A 61 -7.48 -4.52 -10.03
N ASP A 62 -8.55 -3.96 -10.59
CA ASP A 62 -9.23 -4.48 -11.78
C ASP A 62 -8.28 -4.53 -12.99
N ASP A 63 -7.59 -3.42 -13.28
CA ASP A 63 -6.59 -3.34 -14.35
C ASP A 63 -5.43 -4.35 -14.14
N ALA A 64 -5.06 -4.61 -12.88
CA ALA A 64 -3.99 -5.57 -12.55
C ALA A 64 -4.43 -7.02 -12.74
N GLY A 65 -5.69 -7.35 -12.43
CA GLY A 65 -6.24 -8.71 -12.50
C GLY A 65 -5.36 -9.73 -11.75
N GLY A 66 -5.00 -10.82 -12.43
CA GLY A 66 -4.13 -11.86 -11.87
C GLY A 66 -2.63 -11.50 -11.79
N ASN A 67 -2.18 -10.40 -12.41
CA ASN A 67 -0.75 -10.09 -12.56
C ASN A 67 -0.03 -9.76 -11.24
N SER A 68 -0.79 -9.41 -10.20
CA SER A 68 -0.29 -9.10 -8.86
C SER A 68 -0.33 -10.30 -7.90
N CYS A 69 -0.65 -11.51 -8.39
CA CYS A 69 -0.78 -12.75 -7.62
C CYS A 69 -1.76 -12.64 -6.43
N PRO A 70 -3.04 -12.27 -6.64
CA PRO A 70 -4.04 -12.24 -5.57
C PRO A 70 -4.15 -13.59 -4.83
N PRO A 71 -4.50 -13.60 -3.52
CA PRO A 71 -5.13 -12.49 -2.81
C PRO A 71 -4.13 -11.46 -2.24
N LEU A 72 -4.45 -10.19 -2.42
CA LEU A 72 -3.55 -9.06 -2.16
C LEU A 72 -3.57 -8.54 -0.72
N ILE A 73 -2.46 -7.96 -0.29
CA ILE A 73 -2.44 -6.91 0.73
C ILE A 73 -2.23 -5.58 -0.01
N ILE A 74 -3.18 -4.66 0.11
CA ILE A 74 -3.19 -3.41 -0.64
C ILE A 74 -2.72 -2.29 0.29
N GLY A 75 -1.64 -1.62 -0.10
CA GLY A 75 -1.15 -0.42 0.58
C GLY A 75 -1.62 0.83 -0.16
N VAL A 76 -2.20 1.78 0.56
CA VAL A 76 -2.71 3.05 0.04
C VAL A 76 -2.00 4.19 0.77
N GLY A 77 -1.41 5.12 0.03
CA GLY A 77 -0.78 6.31 0.59
C GLY A 77 -1.49 7.54 0.07
N ILE A 78 -1.94 8.41 0.97
CA ILE A 78 -2.80 9.56 0.64
C ILE A 78 -2.10 10.84 1.05
N GLY A 79 -1.98 11.79 0.12
CA GLY A 79 -1.40 13.11 0.40
C GLY A 79 0.13 13.17 0.32
N GLY A 80 0.68 14.33 0.71
CA GLY A 80 2.10 14.65 0.55
C GLY A 80 2.51 14.88 -0.91
N THR A 81 3.79 14.66 -1.22
CA THR A 81 4.30 14.63 -2.60
C THR A 81 4.11 13.25 -3.23
N ALA A 82 4.34 13.13 -4.54
CA ALA A 82 4.34 11.86 -5.25
C ALA A 82 5.21 10.78 -4.55
N GLU A 83 6.42 11.14 -4.16
CA GLU A 83 7.37 10.25 -3.48
C GLU A 83 6.86 9.87 -2.08
N LYS A 84 6.30 10.84 -1.35
CA LYS A 84 5.76 10.61 -0.01
C LYS A 84 4.54 9.69 -0.05
N ALA A 85 3.61 9.90 -0.98
CA ALA A 85 2.44 9.04 -1.16
C ALA A 85 2.86 7.59 -1.44
N MET A 86 3.80 7.38 -2.37
CA MET A 86 4.31 6.04 -2.68
C MET A 86 5.05 5.41 -1.49
N LEU A 87 5.79 6.21 -0.72
CA LEU A 87 6.43 5.75 0.51
C LEU A 87 5.40 5.34 1.57
N LEU A 88 4.34 6.14 1.77
CA LEU A 88 3.25 5.82 2.70
C LEU A 88 2.53 4.53 2.29
N ALA A 89 2.21 4.36 1.00
CA ALA A 89 1.62 3.13 0.48
C ALA A 89 2.50 1.91 0.78
N LYS A 90 3.82 2.03 0.58
CA LYS A 90 4.78 0.97 0.93
C LYS A 90 4.85 0.72 2.43
N LYS A 91 4.82 1.76 3.27
CA LYS A 91 4.80 1.60 4.73
C LYS A 91 3.52 0.93 5.22
N ALA A 92 2.38 1.22 4.59
CA ALA A 92 1.09 0.62 4.94
C ALA A 92 1.13 -0.92 4.82
N LEU A 93 1.87 -1.46 3.85
CA LEU A 93 2.08 -2.91 3.69
C LEU A 93 2.83 -3.57 4.85
N LEU A 94 3.47 -2.81 5.75
CA LEU A 94 4.12 -3.33 6.96
C LEU A 94 3.14 -3.49 8.14
N ARG A 95 1.91 -2.97 8.04
CA ARG A 95 0.88 -3.19 9.07
C ARG A 95 0.44 -4.65 9.05
N LYS A 96 0.14 -5.19 10.24
CA LYS A 96 -0.31 -6.58 10.36
C LYS A 96 -1.68 -6.74 9.72
N VAL A 97 -1.85 -7.83 8.96
CA VAL A 97 -3.16 -8.23 8.44
C VAL A 97 -4.17 -8.34 9.59
N ALA A 98 -5.41 -7.95 9.33
CA ALA A 98 -6.50 -7.84 10.30
C ALA A 98 -6.32 -6.76 11.39
N GLN A 99 -5.31 -5.89 11.28
CA GLN A 99 -5.20 -4.68 12.09
C GLN A 99 -5.66 -3.47 11.27
N PRO A 100 -6.89 -2.95 11.52
CA PRO A 100 -7.36 -1.73 10.85
C PRO A 100 -6.57 -0.51 11.32
N ASN A 101 -6.69 0.59 10.58
CA ASN A 101 -6.17 1.88 11.04
C ASN A 101 -6.78 2.28 12.40
N PRO A 102 -6.00 2.85 13.34
CA PRO A 102 -6.56 3.39 14.59
C PRO A 102 -7.51 4.57 14.39
N ASP A 103 -7.39 5.32 13.29
CA ASP A 103 -8.33 6.36 12.91
C ASP A 103 -9.61 5.72 12.33
N PRO A 104 -10.80 5.97 12.92
CA PRO A 104 -12.06 5.39 12.47
C PRO A 104 -12.44 5.74 11.04
N GLU A 105 -12.11 6.94 10.56
CA GLU A 105 -12.46 7.39 9.20
C GLU A 105 -11.66 6.61 8.15
N ILE A 106 -10.37 6.41 8.44
CA ILE A 106 -9.45 5.63 7.60
C ILE A 106 -9.76 4.14 7.68
N ALA A 107 -10.11 3.61 8.86
CA ALA A 107 -10.53 2.22 9.01
C ALA A 107 -11.78 1.89 8.19
N GLU A 108 -12.77 2.78 8.16
CA GLU A 108 -13.93 2.60 7.29
C GLU A 108 -13.58 2.73 5.81
N LEU A 109 -12.60 3.58 5.44
CA LEU A 109 -12.10 3.64 4.05
C LEU A 109 -11.46 2.30 3.63
N GLU A 110 -10.60 1.74 4.47
CA GLU A 110 -9.97 0.44 4.22
C GLU A 110 -11.00 -0.66 3.99
N LYS A 111 -12.02 -0.70 4.85
CA LYS A 111 -13.10 -1.68 4.80
C LYS A 111 -13.95 -1.53 3.53
N GLU A 112 -14.27 -0.29 3.16
CA GLU A 112 -15.05 0.00 1.95
C GLU A 112 -14.29 -0.42 0.68
N ILE A 113 -13.02 -0.06 0.58
CA ILE A 113 -12.15 -0.50 -0.53
C ILE A 113 -12.06 -2.03 -0.57
N LEU A 114 -11.82 -2.68 0.57
CA LEU A 114 -11.68 -4.13 0.63
C LEU A 114 -12.95 -4.84 0.15
N ALA A 115 -14.12 -4.34 0.54
CA ALA A 115 -15.40 -4.87 0.12
C ALA A 115 -15.60 -4.73 -1.41
N GLN A 116 -15.31 -3.55 -1.98
CA GLN A 116 -15.46 -3.30 -3.40
C GLN A 116 -14.47 -4.12 -4.25
N VAL A 117 -13.20 -4.20 -3.83
CA VAL A 117 -12.19 -5.02 -4.50
C VAL A 117 -12.59 -6.49 -4.52
N ASN A 118 -13.09 -7.02 -3.40
CA ASN A 118 -13.53 -8.41 -3.33
C ASN A 118 -14.82 -8.68 -4.13
N ALA A 119 -15.61 -7.63 -4.41
CA ALA A 119 -16.78 -7.70 -5.29
C ALA A 119 -16.43 -7.74 -6.79
N LEU A 120 -15.19 -7.42 -7.19
CA LEU A 120 -14.74 -7.48 -8.60
C LEU A 120 -14.78 -8.90 -9.19
N GLY A 121 -14.81 -9.93 -8.35
CA GLY A 121 -14.87 -11.31 -8.83
C GLY A 121 -13.54 -11.89 -9.31
N ILE A 122 -12.41 -11.20 -9.12
CA ILE A 122 -11.07 -11.63 -9.58
C ILE A 122 -10.61 -12.91 -8.89
N GLY A 123 -10.80 -12.99 -7.57
CA GLY A 123 -10.41 -14.13 -6.74
C GLY A 123 -8.91 -14.49 -6.76
N PRO A 124 -8.53 -15.63 -6.14
CA PRO A 124 -7.15 -16.06 -6.04
C PRO A 124 -6.51 -16.29 -7.42
N MET A 125 -5.31 -15.75 -7.63
CA MET A 125 -4.55 -15.80 -8.89
C MET A 125 -5.29 -15.29 -10.14
N GLY A 126 -6.45 -14.63 -9.98
CA GLY A 126 -7.29 -14.20 -11.09
C GLY A 126 -8.18 -15.30 -11.68
N PHE A 127 -8.39 -16.43 -10.99
CA PHE A 127 -9.24 -17.54 -11.46
C PHE A 127 -10.73 -17.40 -11.14
N GLY A 128 -11.15 -16.24 -10.63
CA GLY A 128 -12.52 -16.02 -10.20
C GLY A 128 -12.72 -16.25 -8.70
N GLY A 129 -13.78 -15.66 -8.15
CA GLY A 129 -14.19 -15.83 -6.76
C GLY A 129 -14.29 -14.50 -6.01
N ASN A 130 -14.49 -14.56 -4.70
CA ASN A 130 -14.84 -13.40 -3.87
C ASN A 130 -13.68 -12.92 -2.96
N THR A 131 -12.46 -13.39 -3.19
CA THR A 131 -11.29 -13.06 -2.35
C THR A 131 -10.13 -12.65 -3.24
N ALA A 132 -10.18 -11.41 -3.73
CA ALA A 132 -9.09 -10.76 -4.47
C ALA A 132 -8.09 -10.08 -3.53
N ALA A 133 -8.51 -9.67 -2.34
CA ALA A 133 -7.67 -9.05 -1.32
C ALA A 133 -8.00 -9.57 0.09
N LEU A 134 -6.96 -9.69 0.93
CA LEU A 134 -7.08 -10.05 2.34
C LEU A 134 -7.13 -8.82 3.25
N ALA A 135 -6.49 -7.72 2.85
CA ALA A 135 -6.51 -6.47 3.60
C ALA A 135 -6.22 -5.26 2.71
N VAL A 136 -6.73 -4.12 3.17
CA VAL A 136 -6.36 -2.79 2.69
C VAL A 136 -5.80 -2.03 3.88
N HIS A 137 -4.68 -1.36 3.67
CA HIS A 137 -4.02 -0.54 4.67
C HIS A 137 -3.75 0.84 4.07
N ALA A 138 -4.37 1.87 4.64
CA ALA A 138 -4.18 3.27 4.25
C ALA A 138 -3.37 4.04 5.29
N GLU A 139 -2.50 4.92 4.81
CA GLU A 139 -1.68 5.86 5.59
C GLU A 139 -1.76 7.26 4.95
N VAL A 140 -1.81 8.30 5.79
CA VAL A 140 -1.95 9.72 5.41
C VAL A 140 -0.75 10.52 5.94
#